data_AF-A0AAU2SRT7-F1
#
_entry.id   AF-A0AAU2SRT7-F1
#
_cell.length_a   1.000
_cell.length_b   1.000
_cell.length_c   1.000
_cell.angle_alpha   90.00
_cell.angle_beta   90.00
_cell.angle_gamma   90.00
#
_symmetry.space_group_name_H-M   'P 1'
#
loop_
_entity.id
_entity.type
_entity.pdbx_description
1 polymer ?
#
loop_
_entity_poly.entity_id
_entity_poly.type
_entity_poly.pdbx_seq_one_letter_code
_entity_poly.pdbx_strand_id
1 'polypeptide(L)'
;MTAPSGPLAPAPGVRHAQAPLGAELRTVLGLVAPVLHHSAARLWQPQGLRARYLRYLVTMHTVIRASVPLMERARAHCRDAPATDSAARPLGSYLSAHIPRERHHDTWLLRDMEAAGLHPGHELARPPSPEVARLVGAQYYWIDHFHPLCLLGYVAVLELNAPAAPLIPLLADRTGLPPAAFDTLRLHAEIDAGHSTAVLSTLDESAAVPQVRAAVRLSALHTVKALADVLNSLTDVTDRTGGPPEREDH
;
A
#
# COMPACT_ATOMS: atom_id res chain seq x y z
N MET A 1 34.42 56.26 31.36
CA MET A 1 33.69 55.15 31.99
C MET A 1 32.79 54.52 30.94
N THR A 2 33.24 53.43 30.31
CA THR A 2 32.46 52.61 29.38
C THR A 2 32.05 51.34 30.13
N ALA A 3 30.74 51.11 30.25
CA ALA A 3 30.19 49.93 30.92
C ALA A 3 30.38 48.67 30.05
N PRO A 4 30.61 47.49 30.65
CA PRO A 4 30.78 46.26 29.89
C PRO A 4 29.41 45.74 29.42
N SER A 5 29.33 45.40 28.13
CA SER A 5 28.18 44.72 27.55
C SER A 5 28.13 43.28 28.08
N GLY A 6 27.10 42.95 28.85
CA GLY A 6 26.79 41.58 29.26
C GLY A 6 26.34 40.71 28.07
N PRO A 7 26.44 39.38 28.18
CA PRO A 7 26.09 38.48 27.09
C PRO A 7 24.59 38.57 26.78
N LEU A 8 24.28 38.63 25.48
CA LEU A 8 22.91 38.62 24.97
C LEU A 8 22.23 37.31 25.40
N ALA A 9 21.04 37.42 26.01
CA ALA A 9 20.20 36.25 26.30
C ALA A 9 19.84 35.51 24.99
N PRO A 10 19.80 34.17 24.99
CA PRO A 10 19.40 33.41 23.81
C PRO A 10 17.96 33.75 23.44
N ALA A 11 17.72 33.99 22.15
CA ALA A 11 16.39 34.23 21.64
C ALA A 11 15.45 33.07 22.01
N PRO A 12 14.18 33.34 22.39
CA PRO A 12 13.23 32.28 22.68
C PRO A 12 13.09 31.39 21.45
N GLY A 13 13.46 30.11 21.61
CA GLY A 13 13.39 29.13 20.53
C GLY A 13 11.96 29.05 19.99
N VAL A 14 11.81 29.27 18.69
CA VAL A 14 10.55 29.06 17.98
C VAL A 14 10.20 27.58 18.14
N ARG A 15 9.25 27.26 19.02
CA ARG A 15 8.63 25.95 19.06
C ARG A 15 7.81 25.81 17.79
N HIS A 16 8.39 25.27 16.72
CA HIS A 16 7.60 24.83 15.58
C HIS A 16 6.63 23.77 16.10
N ALA A 17 5.33 24.09 16.09
CA ALA A 17 4.30 23.09 16.36
C ALA A 17 4.54 21.92 15.41
N GLN A 18 4.73 20.72 15.97
CA GLN A 18 4.98 19.55 15.17
C GLN A 18 3.76 19.27 14.29
N ALA A 19 3.97 19.07 12.99
CA ALA A 19 2.88 18.83 12.06
C ALA A 19 2.12 17.54 12.44
N PRO A 20 0.81 17.44 12.12
CA PRO A 20 0.07 16.18 12.26
C PRO A 20 0.77 15.05 11.48
N LEU A 21 0.78 13.82 12.02
CA LEU A 21 1.56 12.72 11.44
C LEU A 21 1.05 12.29 10.06
N GLY A 22 -0.27 12.29 9.87
CA GLY A 22 -0.91 12.06 8.57
C GLY A 22 -0.51 13.14 7.57
N ALA A 23 -0.42 14.40 7.98
CA ALA A 23 0.08 15.49 7.12
C ALA A 23 1.56 15.28 6.75
N GLU A 24 2.42 14.93 7.71
CA GLU A 24 3.82 14.56 7.45
C GLU A 24 3.92 13.40 6.46
N LEU A 25 3.13 12.34 6.66
CA LEU A 25 3.13 11.17 5.79
C LEU A 25 2.69 11.51 4.37
N ARG A 26 1.62 12.31 4.22
CA ARG A 26 1.16 12.78 2.91
C ARG A 26 2.25 13.57 2.18
N THR A 27 2.97 14.45 2.87
CA THR A 27 4.10 15.18 2.27
C THR A 27 5.20 14.22 1.81
N VAL A 28 5.60 13.26 2.65
CA VAL A 28 6.62 12.26 2.29
C VAL A 28 6.20 11.46 1.07
N LEU A 29 4.96 10.95 1.04
CA LEU A 29 4.43 10.17 -0.07
C LEU A 29 4.34 10.98 -1.35
N GLY A 30 3.97 12.27 -1.28
CA GLY A 30 3.97 13.17 -2.42
C GLY A 30 5.34 13.31 -3.10
N LEU A 31 6.43 13.30 -2.32
CA LEU A 31 7.79 13.38 -2.87
C LEU A 31 8.20 12.12 -3.64
N VAL A 32 7.68 10.95 -3.25
CA VAL A 32 8.05 9.65 -3.86
C VAL A 32 6.98 9.07 -4.78
N ALA A 33 5.84 9.74 -4.93
CA ALA A 33 4.74 9.33 -5.81
C ALA A 33 5.18 9.00 -7.25
N PRO A 34 6.14 9.73 -7.88
CA PRO A 34 6.60 9.39 -9.23
C PRO A 34 7.13 7.96 -9.39
N VAL A 35 7.66 7.34 -8.32
CA VAL A 35 8.15 5.95 -8.35
C VAL A 35 7.00 4.99 -8.64
N LEU A 36 5.89 5.10 -7.91
CA LEU A 36 4.72 4.25 -8.10
C LEU A 36 3.98 4.59 -9.39
N HIS A 37 3.85 5.88 -9.73
CA HIS A 37 3.21 6.29 -10.98
C HIS A 37 3.93 5.71 -12.20
N HIS A 38 5.26 5.71 -12.19
CA HIS A 38 6.05 5.13 -13.29
C HIS A 38 5.83 3.61 -13.40
N SER A 39 5.93 2.89 -12.28
CA SER A 39 5.71 1.43 -12.27
C SER A 39 4.27 1.04 -12.65
N ALA A 40 3.27 1.77 -12.17
CA ALA A 40 1.87 1.58 -12.54
C ALA A 40 1.63 1.86 -14.03
N ALA A 41 2.20 2.96 -14.56
CA ALA A 41 2.08 3.28 -15.99
C ALA A 41 2.69 2.20 -16.89
N ARG A 42 3.79 1.55 -16.46
CA ARG A 42 4.39 0.40 -17.16
C ARG A 42 3.48 -0.83 -17.12
N LEU A 43 2.91 -1.14 -15.95
CA LEU A 43 1.99 -2.27 -15.78
C LEU A 43 0.81 -2.20 -16.77
N TRP A 44 0.25 -1.00 -16.96
CA TRP A 44 -0.94 -0.76 -17.78
C TRP A 44 -0.67 -0.46 -19.26
N GLN A 45 0.58 -0.59 -19.74
CA GLN A 45 0.86 -0.43 -21.17
C GLN A 45 0.02 -1.39 -22.04
N PRO A 46 -0.37 -1.02 -23.27
CA PRO A 46 -1.24 -1.89 -24.09
C PRO A 46 -0.58 -3.21 -24.52
N GLN A 47 0.71 -3.18 -24.89
CA GLN A 47 1.40 -4.35 -25.44
C GLN A 47 1.55 -5.46 -24.39
N GLY A 48 0.90 -6.61 -24.58
CA GLY A 48 0.96 -7.72 -23.62
C GLY A 48 0.09 -7.53 -22.37
N LEU A 49 -0.84 -6.57 -22.39
CA LEU A 49 -1.65 -6.19 -21.22
C LEU A 49 -2.48 -7.36 -20.66
N ARG A 50 -3.12 -8.17 -21.51
CA ARG A 50 -3.95 -9.30 -21.04
C ARG A 50 -3.14 -10.26 -20.17
N ALA A 51 -1.98 -10.70 -20.64
CA ALA A 51 -1.12 -11.59 -19.88
C ALA A 51 -0.60 -10.94 -18.58
N ARG A 52 -0.27 -9.65 -18.60
CA ARG A 52 0.08 -8.90 -17.39
C ARG A 52 -1.07 -8.81 -16.41
N TYR A 53 -2.30 -8.56 -16.87
CA TYR A 53 -3.47 -8.45 -16.03
C TYR A 53 -3.80 -9.76 -15.31
N LEU A 54 -3.69 -10.90 -16.00
CA LEU A 54 -3.86 -12.21 -15.37
C LEU A 54 -2.86 -12.43 -14.23
N ARG A 55 -1.58 -12.09 -14.43
CA ARG A 55 -0.56 -12.15 -13.36
C ARG A 55 -0.82 -11.14 -12.25
N TYR A 56 -1.34 -9.96 -12.60
CA TYR A 56 -1.73 -8.94 -11.64
C TYR A 56 -2.83 -9.46 -10.71
N LEU A 57 -3.88 -10.13 -11.22
CA LEU A 57 -4.92 -10.73 -10.38
C LEU A 57 -4.34 -11.69 -9.34
N VAL A 58 -3.50 -12.64 -9.79
CA VAL A 58 -2.84 -13.62 -8.91
C VAL A 58 -1.96 -12.92 -7.86
N THR A 59 -1.17 -11.95 -8.30
CA THR A 59 -0.23 -11.24 -7.43
C THR A 59 -0.95 -10.39 -6.40
N MET A 60 -1.95 -9.62 -6.82
CA MET A 60 -2.73 -8.80 -5.90
C MET A 60 -3.52 -9.63 -4.91
N HIS A 61 -4.01 -10.81 -5.29
CA HIS A 61 -4.62 -11.72 -4.32
C HIS A 61 -3.61 -12.12 -3.23
N THR A 62 -2.37 -12.46 -3.60
CA THR A 62 -1.36 -12.82 -2.61
C THR A 62 -0.97 -11.68 -1.67
N VAL A 63 -1.12 -10.42 -2.10
CA VAL A 63 -0.96 -9.23 -1.25
C VAL A 63 -2.19 -9.02 -0.38
N ILE A 64 -3.38 -8.96 -0.97
CA ILE A 64 -4.65 -8.60 -0.29
C ILE A 64 -5.08 -9.65 0.72
N ARG A 65 -4.83 -10.95 0.48
CA ARG A 65 -5.13 -12.01 1.47
C ARG A 65 -4.39 -11.82 2.80
N ALA A 66 -3.33 -11.01 2.83
CA ALA A 66 -2.59 -10.70 4.04
C ALA A 66 -3.14 -9.48 4.81
N SER A 67 -3.99 -8.65 4.20
CA SER A 67 -4.48 -7.41 4.81
C SER A 67 -5.22 -7.65 6.12
N VAL A 68 -6.24 -8.52 6.13
CA VAL A 68 -7.00 -8.84 7.35
C VAL A 68 -6.11 -9.50 8.42
N PRO A 69 -5.29 -10.53 8.12
CA PRO A 69 -4.35 -11.09 9.09
C PRO A 69 -3.38 -10.07 9.72
N LEU A 70 -2.83 -9.15 8.92
CA LEU A 70 -1.95 -8.08 9.41
C LEU A 70 -2.69 -7.15 10.37
N MET A 71 -3.90 -6.73 10.00
CA MET A 71 -4.72 -5.86 10.83
C MET A 71 -5.18 -6.53 12.13
N GLU A 72 -5.58 -7.79 12.08
CA GLU A 72 -5.97 -8.56 13.26
C GLU A 72 -4.79 -8.74 14.22
N ARG A 73 -3.58 -8.95 13.68
CA ARG A 73 -2.34 -9.00 14.45
C ARG A 73 -2.01 -7.66 15.09
N ALA A 74 -2.00 -6.57 14.32
CA ALA A 74 -1.78 -5.22 14.86
C ALA A 74 -2.80 -4.87 15.96
N ARG A 75 -4.07 -5.26 15.76
CA ARG A 75 -5.13 -5.08 16.76
C ARG A 75 -4.90 -5.90 18.02
N ALA A 76 -4.27 -7.07 17.93
CA ALA A 76 -3.87 -7.84 19.11
C ALA A 76 -2.82 -7.10 19.94
N HIS A 77 -1.77 -6.59 19.29
CA HIS A 77 -0.78 -5.75 19.97
C HIS A 77 -1.41 -4.51 20.62
N CYS A 78 -2.40 -3.87 19.98
CA CYS A 78 -3.11 -2.74 20.60
C CYS A 78 -3.87 -3.12 21.88
N ARG A 79 -4.37 -4.35 22.02
CA ARG A 79 -5.06 -4.81 23.23
C ARG A 79 -4.10 -5.06 24.38
N ASP A 80 -2.90 -5.54 24.06
CA ASP A 80 -1.88 -5.90 25.04
C ASP A 80 -0.94 -4.72 25.36
N ALA A 81 -1.12 -3.57 24.68
CA ALA A 81 -0.27 -2.40 24.82
C ALA A 81 -0.40 -1.75 26.22
N PRO A 82 0.69 -1.22 26.79
CA PRO A 82 0.63 -0.50 28.05
C PRO A 82 -0.19 0.80 27.91
N ALA A 83 -0.83 1.24 29.00
CA ALA A 83 -1.62 2.48 29.00
C ALA A 83 -0.82 3.75 28.63
N THR A 84 0.51 3.68 28.68
CA THR A 84 1.44 4.74 28.25
C THR A 84 1.61 4.84 26.73
N ASP A 85 1.16 3.84 25.97
CA ASP A 85 1.14 3.89 24.50
C ASP A 85 -0.09 4.70 24.04
N SER A 86 0.17 5.97 23.70
CA SER A 86 -0.85 6.90 23.20
C SER A 86 -1.42 6.51 21.83
N ALA A 87 -0.71 5.68 21.04
CA ALA A 87 -1.09 5.30 19.69
C ALA A 87 -1.97 4.04 19.65
N ALA A 88 -1.90 3.19 20.68
CA ALA A 88 -2.62 1.92 20.74
C ALA A 88 -4.14 2.08 20.64
N ARG A 89 -4.73 3.03 21.37
CA ARG A 89 -6.20 3.23 21.38
C ARG A 89 -6.75 3.72 20.03
N PRO A 90 -6.24 4.82 19.43
CA PRO A 90 -6.71 5.27 18.12
C PRO A 90 -6.56 4.18 17.05
N LEU A 91 -5.39 3.50 17.03
CA LEU A 91 -5.15 2.40 16.09
C LEU A 91 -6.12 1.24 16.31
N GLY A 92 -6.33 0.81 17.56
CA GLY A 92 -7.26 -0.28 17.88
C GLY A 92 -8.71 0.02 17.47
N SER A 93 -9.15 1.28 17.63
CA SER A 93 -10.46 1.75 17.18
C SER A 93 -10.59 1.68 15.65
N TYR A 94 -9.62 2.27 14.95
CA TYR A 94 -9.55 2.23 13.49
C TYR A 94 -9.59 0.79 12.95
N LEU A 95 -8.73 -0.09 13.47
CA LEU A 95 -8.66 -1.49 13.02
C LEU A 95 -9.98 -2.24 13.28
N SER A 96 -10.66 -1.96 14.40
CA SER A 96 -11.95 -2.59 14.71
C SER A 96 -13.05 -2.20 13.73
N ALA A 97 -13.03 -0.95 13.24
CA ALA A 97 -13.97 -0.46 12.25
C ALA A 97 -13.61 -0.87 10.81
N HIS A 98 -12.31 -0.97 10.51
CA HIS A 98 -11.81 -1.21 9.16
C HIS A 98 -11.74 -2.70 8.78
N ILE A 99 -11.34 -3.58 9.71
CA ILE A 99 -11.24 -5.03 9.44
C ILE A 99 -12.52 -5.61 8.79
N PRO A 100 -13.75 -5.34 9.28
CA PRO A 100 -14.95 -5.89 8.67
C PRO A 100 -15.17 -5.46 7.22
N ARG A 101 -14.70 -4.26 6.84
CA ARG A 101 -14.81 -3.72 5.47
C ARG A 101 -13.89 -4.44 4.51
N GLU A 102 -12.69 -4.76 4.96
CA GLU A 102 -11.67 -5.47 4.16
C GLU A 102 -11.93 -6.99 4.04
N ARG A 103 -12.88 -7.54 4.80
CA ARG A 103 -13.20 -8.97 4.68
C ARG A 103 -13.72 -9.26 3.29
N HIS A 104 -13.25 -10.37 2.72
CA HIS A 104 -13.65 -10.91 1.42
C HIS A 104 -13.05 -10.20 0.19
N HIS A 105 -12.28 -9.12 0.34
CA HIS A 105 -11.58 -8.49 -0.79
C HIS A 105 -10.68 -9.48 -1.55
N ASP A 106 -10.03 -10.40 -0.83
CA ASP A 106 -9.28 -11.51 -1.40
C ASP A 106 -10.19 -12.49 -2.16
N THR A 107 -11.35 -12.83 -1.63
CA THR A 107 -12.30 -13.72 -2.31
C THR A 107 -12.89 -13.12 -3.58
N TRP A 108 -13.01 -11.79 -3.68
CA TRP A 108 -13.43 -11.12 -4.91
C TRP A 108 -12.40 -11.34 -6.02
N LEU A 109 -11.10 -11.27 -5.69
CA LEU A 109 -10.04 -11.56 -6.65
C LEU A 109 -10.04 -13.02 -7.12
N LEU A 110 -10.47 -13.97 -6.29
CA LEU A 110 -10.63 -15.36 -6.74
C LEU A 110 -11.72 -15.46 -7.84
N ARG A 111 -12.81 -14.70 -7.69
CA ARG A 111 -13.89 -14.65 -8.70
C ARG A 111 -13.43 -13.93 -9.96
N ASP A 112 -12.69 -12.84 -9.82
CA ASP A 112 -12.09 -12.14 -10.97
C ASP A 112 -11.15 -13.07 -11.75
N MET A 113 -10.34 -13.87 -11.05
CA MET A 113 -9.47 -14.88 -11.66
C MET A 113 -10.27 -15.92 -12.45
N GLU A 114 -11.33 -16.49 -11.87
CA GLU A 114 -12.20 -17.45 -12.54
C GLU A 114 -12.87 -16.84 -13.78
N ALA A 115 -13.42 -15.63 -13.65
CA ALA A 115 -14.01 -14.88 -14.75
C ALA A 115 -12.99 -14.57 -15.86
N ALA A 116 -11.72 -14.39 -15.50
CA ALA A 116 -10.64 -14.19 -16.45
C ALA A 116 -10.12 -15.49 -17.10
N GLY A 117 -10.67 -16.65 -16.71
CA GLY A 117 -10.31 -17.97 -17.23
C GLY A 117 -9.13 -18.64 -16.51
N LEU A 118 -8.74 -18.15 -15.33
CA LEU A 118 -7.74 -18.78 -14.47
C LEU A 118 -8.39 -19.83 -13.56
N HIS A 119 -7.57 -20.74 -13.03
CA HIS A 119 -7.98 -21.69 -12.00
C HIS A 119 -7.30 -21.33 -10.67
N PRO A 120 -7.98 -20.62 -9.74
CA PRO A 120 -7.34 -20.05 -8.56
C PRO A 120 -6.60 -21.09 -7.71
N GLY A 121 -7.15 -22.30 -7.57
CA GLY A 121 -6.51 -23.38 -6.84
C GLY A 121 -5.15 -23.80 -7.42
N HIS A 122 -4.98 -23.75 -8.74
CA HIS A 122 -3.68 -24.02 -9.38
C HIS A 122 -2.74 -22.83 -9.25
N GLU A 123 -3.26 -21.62 -9.46
CA GLU A 123 -2.43 -20.41 -9.43
C GLU A 123 -1.82 -20.18 -8.04
N LEU A 124 -2.60 -20.45 -6.98
CA LEU A 124 -2.26 -20.23 -5.58
C LEU A 124 -1.55 -21.40 -4.89
N ALA A 125 -1.43 -22.56 -5.55
CA ALA A 125 -0.59 -23.66 -5.07
C ALA A 125 0.91 -23.34 -5.19
N ARG A 126 1.27 -22.33 -5.98
CA ARG A 126 2.65 -21.86 -6.16
C ARG A 126 3.03 -20.87 -5.06
N PRO A 127 4.33 -20.82 -4.67
CA PRO A 127 4.78 -19.80 -3.72
C PRO A 127 4.59 -18.38 -4.30
N PRO A 128 4.33 -17.37 -3.45
CA PRO A 128 4.32 -15.98 -3.89
C PRO A 128 5.72 -15.56 -4.37
N SER A 129 5.78 -14.49 -5.17
CA SER A 129 7.07 -13.96 -5.61
C SER A 129 7.88 -13.41 -4.42
N PRO A 130 9.22 -13.35 -4.52
CA PRO A 130 10.05 -12.73 -3.49
C PRO A 130 9.69 -11.25 -3.28
N GLU A 131 9.21 -10.54 -4.30
CA GLU A 131 8.75 -9.16 -4.19
C GLU A 131 7.53 -9.04 -3.28
N VAL A 132 6.54 -9.92 -3.43
CA VAL A 132 5.37 -9.98 -2.56
C VAL A 132 5.78 -10.36 -1.13
N ALA A 133 6.65 -11.37 -0.98
CA ALA A 133 7.12 -11.80 0.33
C ALA A 133 7.85 -10.67 1.07
N ARG A 134 8.65 -9.86 0.37
CA ARG A 134 9.31 -8.67 0.93
C ARG A 134 8.32 -7.55 1.26
N LEU A 135 7.34 -7.29 0.41
CA LEU A 135 6.30 -6.27 0.64
C LEU A 135 5.48 -6.58 1.90
N VAL A 136 4.95 -7.80 1.99
CA VAL A 136 4.04 -8.24 3.05
C VAL A 136 4.81 -8.63 4.32
N GLY A 137 5.93 -9.36 4.19
CA GLY A 137 6.72 -9.86 5.30
C GLY A 137 7.28 -8.76 6.20
N ALA A 138 7.68 -7.63 5.63
CA ALA A 138 8.13 -6.48 6.40
C ALA A 138 7.06 -5.95 7.38
N GLN A 139 5.78 -6.08 7.03
CA GLN A 139 4.68 -5.58 7.86
C GLN A 139 4.51 -6.44 9.11
N TYR A 140 4.63 -7.77 8.97
CA TYR A 140 4.70 -8.66 10.12
C TYR A 140 5.87 -8.29 11.05
N TYR A 141 7.04 -8.00 10.48
CA TYR A 141 8.20 -7.60 11.26
C TYR A 141 7.96 -6.31 12.04
N TRP A 142 7.44 -5.27 11.39
CA TRP A 142 7.15 -4.00 12.04
C TRP A 142 6.12 -4.13 13.17
N ILE A 143 5.07 -4.93 12.95
CA ILE A 143 4.03 -5.18 13.94
C ILE A 143 4.59 -5.93 15.15
N ASP A 144 5.29 -7.04 14.92
CA ASP A 144 5.70 -7.96 15.99
C ASP A 144 6.98 -7.52 16.71
N HIS A 145 7.84 -6.71 16.08
CA HIS A 145 9.17 -6.39 16.62
C HIS A 145 9.43 -4.91 16.84
N PHE A 146 8.49 -4.02 16.53
CA PHE A 146 8.68 -2.59 16.81
C PHE A 146 7.41 -1.90 17.30
N HIS A 147 6.45 -1.63 16.42
CA HIS A 147 5.23 -0.92 16.80
C HIS A 147 4.11 -1.13 15.77
N PRO A 148 2.89 -1.53 16.19
CA PRO A 148 1.78 -1.87 15.27
C PRO A 148 1.32 -0.69 14.40
N LEU A 149 1.47 0.56 14.87
CA LEU A 149 1.16 1.77 14.08
C LEU A 149 1.92 1.84 12.75
N CYS A 150 3.08 1.20 12.62
CA CYS A 150 3.82 1.15 11.37
C CYS A 150 3.04 0.51 10.22
N LEU A 151 2.03 -0.33 10.52
CA LEU A 151 1.12 -0.89 9.52
C LEU A 151 0.39 0.21 8.74
N LEU A 152 0.07 1.36 9.36
CA LEU A 152 -0.62 2.46 8.67
C LEU A 152 0.24 3.09 7.57
N GLY A 153 1.57 2.97 7.64
CA GLY A 153 2.44 3.36 6.53
C GLY A 153 2.22 2.48 5.29
N TYR A 154 2.02 1.18 5.48
CA TYR A 154 1.69 0.24 4.42
C TYR A 154 0.29 0.47 3.86
N VAL A 155 -0.71 0.56 4.74
CA VAL A 155 -2.12 0.77 4.34
C VAL A 155 -2.25 2.09 3.58
N ALA A 156 -1.66 3.19 4.07
CA ALA A 156 -1.71 4.47 3.38
C ALA A 156 -1.20 4.39 1.93
N VAL A 157 -0.12 3.63 1.68
CA VAL A 157 0.43 3.48 0.33
C VAL A 157 -0.51 2.69 -0.58
N LEU A 158 -1.12 1.61 -0.08
CA LEU A 158 -2.06 0.83 -0.87
C LEU A 158 -3.32 1.63 -1.21
N GLU A 159 -3.93 2.27 -0.22
CA GLU A 159 -5.16 3.06 -0.40
C GLU A 159 -4.96 4.25 -1.34
N LEU A 160 -3.82 4.95 -1.23
CA LEU A 160 -3.55 6.12 -2.07
C LEU A 160 -3.16 5.78 -3.51
N ASN A 161 -2.87 4.50 -3.81
CA ASN A 161 -2.40 4.06 -5.12
C ASN A 161 -3.26 2.94 -5.72
N ALA A 162 -4.48 2.76 -5.23
CA ALA A 162 -5.45 1.87 -5.83
C ALA A 162 -5.79 2.30 -7.27
N PRO A 163 -6.05 1.35 -8.19
CA PRO A 163 -6.47 1.69 -9.56
C PRO A 163 -7.73 2.55 -9.58
N ALA A 164 -7.67 3.69 -10.28
CA ALA A 164 -8.80 4.59 -10.39
C ALA A 164 -9.93 4.00 -11.25
N ALA A 165 -11.19 4.28 -10.91
CA ALA A 165 -12.37 3.77 -11.62
C ALA A 165 -12.33 3.95 -13.16
N PRO A 166 -11.85 5.08 -13.72
CA PRO A 166 -11.78 5.26 -15.17
C PRO A 166 -10.86 4.28 -15.90
N LEU A 167 -9.94 3.62 -15.19
CA LEU A 167 -9.04 2.62 -15.79
C LEU A 167 -9.77 1.32 -16.15
N ILE A 168 -10.84 0.96 -15.43
CA ILE A 168 -11.56 -0.30 -15.59
C ILE A 168 -12.08 -0.52 -17.03
N PRO A 169 -12.85 0.40 -17.64
CA PRO A 169 -13.31 0.21 -19.01
C PRO A 169 -12.17 0.12 -20.03
N LEU A 170 -11.05 0.82 -19.80
CA LEU A 170 -9.87 0.74 -20.65
C LEU A 170 -9.19 -0.63 -20.57
N LEU A 171 -9.09 -1.20 -19.36
CA LEU A 171 -8.55 -2.55 -19.19
C LEU A 171 -9.46 -3.60 -19.84
N ALA A 172 -10.78 -3.48 -19.67
CA ALA A 172 -11.73 -4.41 -20.27
C ALA A 172 -11.61 -4.43 -21.82
N ASP A 173 -11.62 -3.25 -22.45
CA ASP A 173 -11.46 -3.09 -23.89
C ASP A 173 -10.13 -3.70 -24.39
N ARG A 174 -9.01 -3.36 -23.75
CA ARG A 174 -7.67 -3.77 -24.20
C ARG A 174 -7.30 -5.20 -23.89
N THR A 175 -7.92 -5.82 -22.89
CA THR A 175 -7.68 -7.23 -22.55
C THR A 175 -8.66 -8.19 -23.20
N GLY A 176 -9.85 -7.71 -23.58
CA GLY A 176 -10.95 -8.56 -24.05
C GLY A 176 -11.44 -9.54 -22.99
N LEU A 177 -11.29 -9.20 -21.71
CA LEU A 177 -11.81 -9.99 -20.58
C LEU A 177 -13.24 -9.56 -20.26
N PRO A 178 -14.07 -10.47 -19.74
CA PRO A 178 -15.46 -10.13 -19.39
C PRO A 178 -15.48 -9.11 -18.23
N PRO A 179 -16.54 -8.30 -18.10
CA PRO A 179 -16.67 -7.31 -17.02
C PRO A 179 -16.48 -7.90 -15.61
N ALA A 180 -16.92 -9.14 -15.39
CA ALA A 180 -16.77 -9.86 -14.12
C ALA A 180 -15.31 -10.16 -13.74
N ALA A 181 -14.34 -10.00 -14.65
CA ALA A 181 -12.92 -10.10 -14.34
C ALA A 181 -12.34 -8.85 -13.64
N PHE A 182 -13.17 -7.80 -13.45
CA PHE A 182 -12.76 -6.51 -12.90
C PHE A 182 -13.60 -6.10 -11.68
N ASP A 183 -14.38 -7.02 -11.09
CA ASP A 183 -15.31 -6.68 -10.02
C ASP A 183 -14.58 -6.18 -8.77
N THR A 184 -13.40 -6.70 -8.44
CA THR A 184 -12.61 -6.17 -7.30
C THR A 184 -12.27 -4.70 -7.50
N LEU A 185 -11.78 -4.33 -8.69
CA LEU A 185 -11.41 -2.93 -8.99
C LEU A 185 -12.64 -2.02 -8.94
N ARG A 186 -13.76 -2.49 -9.46
CA ARG A 186 -15.02 -1.75 -9.49
C ARG A 186 -15.60 -1.55 -8.09
N LEU A 187 -15.75 -2.64 -7.33
CA LEU A 187 -16.29 -2.62 -5.97
C LEU A 187 -15.41 -1.79 -5.04
N HIS A 188 -14.09 -1.92 -5.13
CA HIS A 188 -13.19 -1.08 -4.37
C HIS A 188 -13.38 0.40 -4.74
N ALA A 189 -13.40 0.77 -6.03
CA ALA A 189 -13.60 2.16 -6.41
C ALA A 189 -14.96 2.77 -6.01
N GLU A 190 -16.04 1.97 -5.99
CA GLU A 190 -17.40 2.41 -5.62
C GLU A 190 -17.59 2.52 -4.10
N ILE A 191 -17.00 1.61 -3.33
CA ILE A 191 -17.20 1.50 -1.88
C ILE A 191 -16.19 2.37 -1.11
N ASP A 192 -15.08 2.76 -1.74
CA ASP A 192 -13.86 3.15 -1.02
C ASP A 192 -13.32 4.58 -1.25
N ALA A 193 -14.20 5.58 -1.31
CA ALA A 193 -13.74 6.98 -1.41
C ALA A 193 -13.08 7.53 -0.12
N GLY A 194 -12.99 6.74 0.97
CA GLY A 194 -12.72 7.26 2.32
C GLY A 194 -11.58 6.62 3.12
N HIS A 195 -11.05 5.44 2.75
CA HIS A 195 -10.07 4.75 3.60
C HIS A 195 -8.76 5.53 3.76
N SER A 196 -8.26 6.15 2.70
CA SER A 196 -7.06 7.00 2.79
C SER A 196 -7.22 8.15 3.79
N THR A 197 -8.40 8.78 3.87
CA THR A 197 -8.68 9.80 4.89
C THR A 197 -8.70 9.21 6.28
N ALA A 198 -9.35 8.06 6.49
CA ALA A 198 -9.42 7.41 7.79
C ALA A 198 -8.03 7.00 8.33
N VAL A 199 -7.14 6.51 7.45
CA VAL A 199 -5.76 6.18 7.81
C VAL A 199 -5.00 7.41 8.29
N LEU A 200 -5.08 8.51 7.53
CA LEU A 200 -4.35 9.73 7.85
C LEU A 200 -4.88 10.40 9.12
N SER A 201 -6.20 10.41 9.33
CA SER A 201 -6.81 10.90 10.58
C SER A 201 -6.38 10.05 11.79
N THR A 202 -6.32 8.72 11.64
CA THR A 202 -5.85 7.84 12.73
C THR A 202 -4.41 8.14 13.12
N LEU A 203 -3.56 8.44 12.13
CA LEU A 203 -2.18 8.86 12.38
C LEU A 203 -2.12 10.20 13.14
N ASP A 204 -2.96 11.15 12.77
CA ASP A 204 -3.06 12.45 13.45
C ASP A 204 -3.53 12.30 14.91
N GLU A 205 -4.45 11.38 15.18
CA GLU A 205 -4.99 11.10 16.51
C GLU A 205 -4.04 10.28 17.40
N SER A 206 -3.11 9.51 16.82
CA SER A 206 -2.25 8.55 17.53
C SER A 206 -1.32 9.16 18.58
N ALA A 207 -1.08 10.48 18.54
CA ALA A 207 -0.13 11.19 19.40
C ALA A 207 1.21 10.43 19.58
N ALA A 208 1.68 9.78 18.52
CA ALA A 208 2.80 8.85 18.57
C ALA A 208 4.12 9.56 18.91
N VAL A 209 4.97 8.88 19.69
CA VAL A 209 6.31 9.38 20.05
C VAL A 209 7.23 9.48 18.83
N PRO A 210 8.26 10.36 18.84
CA PRO A 210 9.09 10.64 17.67
C PRO A 210 9.68 9.41 16.95
N GLN A 211 10.08 8.38 17.71
CA GLN A 211 10.63 7.14 17.18
C GLN A 211 9.59 6.37 16.35
N VAL A 212 8.35 6.27 16.86
CA VAL A 212 7.24 5.61 16.16
C VAL A 212 6.85 6.40 14.92
N ARG A 213 6.80 7.73 15.00
CA ARG A 213 6.54 8.60 13.83
C ARG A 213 7.59 8.42 12.73
N ALA A 214 8.86 8.30 13.08
CA ALA A 214 9.92 7.99 12.12
C ALA A 214 9.73 6.61 11.48
N ALA A 215 9.38 5.60 12.28
CA ALA A 215 9.15 4.24 11.78
C ALA A 215 7.93 4.14 10.86
N VAL A 216 6.83 4.86 11.13
CA VAL A 216 5.67 4.92 10.22
C VAL A 216 6.08 5.45 8.85
N ARG A 217 6.84 6.54 8.81
CA ARG A 217 7.36 7.13 7.55
C ARG A 217 8.30 6.17 6.83
N LEU A 218 9.18 5.49 7.56
CA LEU A 218 10.08 4.48 7.01
C LEU A 218 9.31 3.27 6.45
N SER A 219 8.30 2.78 7.17
CA SER A 219 7.40 1.72 6.72
C SER A 219 6.73 2.09 5.41
N ALA A 220 6.24 3.33 5.28
CA ALA A 220 5.64 3.83 4.05
C ALA A 220 6.66 3.91 2.90
N LEU A 221 7.86 4.46 3.12
CA LEU A 221 8.92 4.52 2.10
C LEU A 221 9.37 3.12 1.65
N HIS A 222 9.52 2.19 2.59
CA HIS A 222 9.79 0.79 2.28
C HIS A 222 8.65 0.19 1.44
N THR A 223 7.40 0.46 1.80
CA THR A 223 6.22 -0.01 1.07
C THR A 223 6.17 0.54 -0.35
N VAL A 224 6.45 1.84 -0.55
CA VAL A 224 6.54 2.47 -1.88
C VAL A 224 7.55 1.72 -2.75
N LYS A 225 8.78 1.51 -2.25
CA LYS A 225 9.80 0.78 -3.01
C LYS A 225 9.39 -0.67 -3.27
N ALA A 226 8.89 -1.36 -2.25
CA ALA A 226 8.55 -2.77 -2.35
C ALA A 226 7.36 -3.02 -3.30
N LEU A 227 6.35 -2.15 -3.28
CA LEU A 227 5.22 -2.19 -4.19
C LEU A 227 5.66 -1.86 -5.62
N ALA A 228 6.53 -0.86 -5.82
CA ALA A 228 7.11 -0.59 -7.14
C ALA A 228 7.83 -1.82 -7.71
N ASP A 229 8.56 -2.55 -6.88
CA ASP A 229 9.21 -3.80 -7.30
C ASP A 229 8.20 -4.89 -7.67
N VAL A 230 7.11 -5.04 -6.91
CA VAL A 230 6.00 -5.94 -7.27
C VAL A 230 5.43 -5.57 -8.65
N LEU A 231 5.09 -4.31 -8.88
CA LEU A 231 4.53 -3.83 -10.14
C LEU A 231 5.52 -4.00 -11.32
N ASN A 232 6.79 -3.72 -11.11
CA ASN A 232 7.84 -3.91 -12.12
C ASN A 232 8.03 -5.40 -12.46
N SER A 233 8.00 -6.30 -11.47
CA SER A 233 8.15 -7.74 -11.69
C SER A 233 7.05 -8.32 -12.61
N LEU A 234 5.85 -7.74 -12.56
CA LEU A 234 4.75 -8.11 -13.45
C LEU A 234 5.01 -7.70 -14.91
N THR A 235 5.82 -6.67 -15.11
CA THR A 235 6.14 -6.10 -16.43
C THR A 235 7.31 -6.83 -17.08
N ASP A 236 8.38 -7.09 -16.32
CA ASP A 236 9.63 -7.64 -16.86
C ASP A 236 9.51 -9.11 -17.32
N VAL A 237 8.49 -9.85 -16.85
CA VAL A 237 8.19 -11.21 -17.32
C VAL A 237 7.69 -11.22 -18.76
N THR A 238 6.91 -10.22 -19.17
CA THR A 238 6.37 -10.13 -20.54
C THR A 238 7.43 -9.80 -21.58
N ASP A 239 8.40 -8.95 -21.23
CA ASP A 239 9.47 -8.53 -22.15
C ASP A 239 10.43 -9.69 -22.49
N ARG A 240 10.54 -10.70 -21.61
CA ARG A 240 11.35 -11.91 -21.87
C ARG A 240 10.63 -12.99 -22.67
N THR A 241 9.31 -12.97 -22.73
CA THR A 241 8.49 -13.94 -23.48
C THR A 241 8.06 -13.42 -24.86
N GLY A 242 8.32 -12.14 -25.18
CA GLY A 242 8.23 -11.64 -26.54
C GLY A 242 9.38 -12.19 -27.37
N GLY A 243 9.10 -13.15 -28.25
CA GLY A 243 10.08 -13.64 -29.22
C GLY A 243 10.66 -12.50 -30.09
N PRO A 244 11.81 -12.73 -30.76
CA PRO A 244 12.42 -11.70 -31.61
C PRO A 244 11.41 -11.22 -32.67
N PRO A 245 11.47 -9.93 -33.09
CA PRO A 245 10.60 -9.43 -34.14
C PRO A 245 10.76 -10.30 -35.38
N GLU A 246 9.65 -10.77 -35.93
CA GLU A 246 9.63 -11.41 -37.24
C GLU A 246 10.25 -10.42 -38.23
N ARG A 247 11.32 -10.84 -38.91
CA ARG A 247 11.88 -10.06 -40.00
C ARG A 247 10.83 -10.06 -41.10
N GLU A 248 10.32 -8.89 -41.44
CA GLU A 248 9.57 -8.71 -42.69
C GLU A 248 10.56 -8.87 -43.84
N ASP A 249 10.57 -10.07 -44.44
CA ASP A 249 11.13 -10.26 -45.77
C ASP A 249 10.11 -9.74 -46.78
N HIS A 250 10.31 -8.52 -47.28
CA HIS A 250 9.86 -8.05 -48.60
C HIS A 250 10.78 -6.96 -49.15
#